data_AF-A0A0S8D8R7-F1
#
_entry.id   AF-A0A0S8D8R7-F1
#
_cell.length_a   1.000
_cell.length_b   1.000
_cell.length_c   1.000
_cell.angle_alpha   90.00
_cell.angle_beta   90.00
_cell.angle_gamma   90.00
#
_symmetry.space_group_name_H-M   'P 1'
#
loop_
_entity.id
_entity.type
_entity.pdbx_description
1 polymer ?
#
loop_
_entity_poly.entity_id
_entity_poly.type
_entity_poly.pdbx_seq_one_letter_code
_entity_poly.pdbx_strand_id
1 'polypeptide(L)'
;MTDNKSLQNKKRLWPWIMGIIVLLIGVWQLVSDNFREEEKELRTQIRKTVKEMFPEKAAELSQSFGLFLFNEHLELSREEILARNTVILIHGLDDPGKVWMNLAPALAKEDYNVLLMEYPNDQPVVESSQLFFKELKELKEFGIDRIAIVAHSMGGLVTREMLTSPQFQYIKSIDEKLVPEIKNFVMVGTPNHGSEMARFRWFGEIRDQLARLSNGNTSWQAAFLDGAGEAKIDLLPGSRFLTELNARPHPEIDTLIIAGISSPWQEEDIKGLVDDVSKEVSEDQKKLVNEIGAYLISMTHGLGDGLVTVESTRLEGVPHMTVEGTHLSIIRNITTGSERIPPAVPIIIEYLGR
;
A
#
# COMPACT_ATOMS: atom_id res chain seq x y z
N MET A 1 5.73 54.23 29.69
CA MET A 1 6.44 53.01 30.15
C MET A 1 5.39 52.02 30.62
N THR A 2 5.11 50.97 29.84
CA THR A 2 4.64 49.62 30.22
C THR A 2 3.94 49.01 29.01
N ASP A 3 4.70 48.49 28.04
CA ASP A 3 4.15 47.47 27.13
C ASP A 3 5.25 46.67 26.40
N ASN A 4 6.18 46.09 27.17
CA ASN A 4 7.23 45.23 26.60
C ASN A 4 7.43 43.90 27.35
N LYS A 5 6.58 43.59 28.35
CA LYS A 5 6.67 42.35 29.14
C LYS A 5 5.80 41.20 28.60
N SER A 6 4.75 41.47 27.80
CA SER A 6 3.82 40.42 27.33
C SER A 6 4.36 39.61 26.14
N LEU A 7 5.17 40.23 25.28
CA LEU A 7 5.79 39.57 24.11
C LEU A 7 7.03 38.73 24.49
N GLN A 8 7.74 39.07 25.57
CA GLN A 8 8.87 38.26 26.07
C GLN A 8 8.43 36.97 26.76
N ASN A 9 7.28 36.97 27.45
CA ASN A 9 6.76 35.76 28.11
C ASN A 9 6.22 34.71 27.12
N LYS A 10 5.62 35.13 25.98
CA LYS A 10 5.15 34.18 24.95
C LYS A 10 6.29 33.43 24.25
N LYS A 11 7.46 34.08 24.05
CA LYS A 11 8.66 33.43 23.48
C LYS A 11 9.30 32.41 24.43
N ARG A 12 9.06 32.50 25.74
CA ARG A 12 9.63 31.61 26.77
C ARG A 12 8.80 30.34 27.02
N LEU A 13 7.53 30.33 26.65
CA LEU A 13 6.61 29.20 26.80
C LEU A 13 6.64 28.23 25.61
N TRP A 14 6.94 28.74 24.41
CA TRP A 14 6.98 27.96 23.18
C TRP A 14 7.95 26.75 23.20
N PRO A 15 9.20 26.87 23.70
CA PRO A 15 10.09 25.70 23.80
C PRO A 15 9.59 24.64 24.80
N TRP A 16 8.88 25.03 25.87
CA TRP A 16 8.26 24.07 26.79
C TRP A 16 7.07 23.35 26.16
N ILE A 17 6.25 24.08 25.40
CA ILE A 17 5.14 23.48 24.63
C ILE A 17 5.70 22.50 23.59
N MET A 18 6.76 22.89 22.87
CA MET A 18 7.41 22.02 21.89
C MET A 18 8.06 20.79 22.56
N GLY A 19 8.72 20.97 23.70
CA GLY A 19 9.28 19.87 24.48
C GLY A 19 8.21 18.89 25.01
N ILE A 20 7.04 19.41 25.43
CA ILE A 20 5.89 18.57 25.80
C ILE A 20 5.33 17.84 24.58
N ILE A 21 5.21 18.50 23.42
CA ILE A 21 4.75 17.85 22.19
C ILE A 21 5.71 16.75 21.78
N VAL A 22 7.03 16.99 21.77
CA VAL A 22 8.04 15.97 21.45
C VAL A 22 8.04 14.83 22.46
N LEU A 23 7.87 15.12 23.75
CA LEU A 23 7.75 14.09 24.79
C LEU A 23 6.46 13.28 24.64
N LEU A 24 5.34 13.92 24.33
CA LEU A 24 4.07 13.24 24.04
C LEU A 24 4.19 12.40 22.77
N ILE A 25 4.88 12.87 21.73
CA ILE A 25 5.19 12.10 20.51
C ILE A 25 6.08 10.91 20.85
N GLY A 26 7.14 11.09 21.65
CA GLY A 26 8.05 10.01 22.04
C GLY A 26 7.38 8.96 22.92
N VAL A 27 6.55 9.39 23.88
CA VAL A 27 5.72 8.50 24.71
C VAL A 27 4.67 7.79 23.85
N TRP A 28 4.01 8.51 22.94
CA TRP A 28 3.05 7.94 22.00
C TRP A 28 3.71 6.89 21.12
N GLN A 29 4.89 7.18 20.55
CA GLN A 29 5.65 6.26 19.71
C GLN A 29 6.10 5.03 20.49
N LEU A 30 6.57 5.21 21.74
CA LEU A 30 6.98 4.10 22.60
C LEU A 30 5.80 3.22 23.03
N VAL A 31 4.67 3.82 23.40
CA VAL A 31 3.43 3.07 23.68
C VAL A 31 2.99 2.34 22.42
N SER A 32 2.95 3.03 21.31
CA SER A 32 2.48 2.50 20.05
C SER A 32 3.35 1.37 19.48
N ASP A 33 4.66 1.39 19.69
CA ASP A 33 5.54 0.30 19.30
C ASP A 33 5.38 -0.94 20.18
N ASN A 34 5.02 -0.77 21.45
CA ASN A 34 4.82 -1.87 22.40
C ASN A 34 3.39 -2.43 22.39
N PHE A 35 2.39 -1.65 21.93
CA PHE A 35 0.96 -1.99 21.97
C PHE A 35 0.31 -1.94 20.57
N ARG A 36 1.02 -2.48 19.56
CA ARG A 36 0.60 -2.42 18.15
C ARG A 36 -0.73 -3.13 17.90
N GLU A 37 -0.92 -4.30 18.52
CA GLU A 37 -2.13 -5.10 18.31
C GLU A 37 -3.34 -4.49 19.04
N GLU A 38 -3.14 -3.97 20.24
CA GLU A 38 -4.16 -3.25 21.00
C GLU A 38 -4.56 -1.96 20.28
N GLU A 39 -3.59 -1.25 19.70
CA GLU A 39 -3.87 -0.09 18.86
C GLU A 39 -4.68 -0.47 17.61
N LYS A 40 -4.29 -1.54 16.92
CA LYS A 40 -5.02 -2.04 15.74
C LYS A 40 -6.45 -2.45 16.10
N GLU A 41 -6.63 -3.15 17.22
CA GLU A 41 -7.94 -3.58 17.70
C GLU A 41 -8.82 -2.38 18.06
N LEU A 42 -8.27 -1.37 18.74
CA LEU A 42 -8.97 -0.13 19.05
C LEU A 42 -9.39 0.61 17.77
N ARG A 43 -8.49 0.76 16.79
CA ARG A 43 -8.79 1.39 15.49
C ARG A 43 -9.90 0.64 14.75
N THR A 44 -9.84 -0.70 14.77
CA THR A 44 -10.87 -1.57 14.19
C THR A 44 -12.23 -1.38 14.87
N GLN A 45 -12.26 -1.32 16.21
CA GLN A 45 -13.49 -1.09 16.98
C GLN A 45 -14.10 0.28 16.65
N ILE A 46 -13.27 1.34 16.63
CA ILE A 46 -13.70 2.70 16.25
C ILE A 46 -14.31 2.70 14.85
N ARG A 47 -13.64 2.09 13.86
CA ARG A 47 -14.16 1.98 12.48
C ARG A 47 -15.50 1.27 12.43
N LYS A 48 -15.65 0.14 13.13
CA LYS A 48 -16.92 -0.60 13.21
C LYS A 48 -18.03 0.26 13.82
N THR A 49 -17.76 0.97 14.91
CA THR A 49 -18.73 1.90 15.52
C THR A 49 -19.11 3.03 14.55
N VAL A 50 -18.15 3.62 13.82
CA VAL A 50 -18.45 4.63 12.78
C VAL A 50 -19.34 4.05 11.68
N LYS A 51 -19.07 2.82 11.23
CA LYS A 51 -19.89 2.12 10.24
C LYS A 51 -21.33 1.91 10.71
N GLU A 52 -21.52 1.54 11.98
CA GLU A 52 -22.84 1.36 12.60
C GLU A 52 -23.58 2.68 12.81
N MET A 53 -22.86 3.76 13.13
CA MET A 53 -23.45 5.10 13.30
C MET A 53 -23.86 5.75 11.98
N PHE A 54 -23.20 5.39 10.86
CA PHE A 54 -23.44 5.97 9.54
C PHE A 54 -23.69 4.90 8.45
N PRO A 55 -24.75 4.08 8.59
CA PRO A 55 -24.97 2.93 7.72
C PRO A 55 -25.23 3.30 6.26
N GLU A 56 -25.93 4.42 6.00
CA GLU A 56 -26.19 4.89 4.63
C GLU A 56 -24.91 5.28 3.89
N LYS A 57 -24.02 6.03 4.55
CA LYS A 57 -22.71 6.41 3.99
C LYS A 57 -21.79 5.21 3.81
N ALA A 58 -21.84 4.25 4.74
CA ALA A 58 -21.11 3.01 4.61
C ALA A 58 -21.61 2.18 3.42
N ALA A 59 -22.92 2.14 3.18
CA ALA A 59 -23.51 1.47 2.02
C ALA A 59 -23.12 2.16 0.71
N GLU A 60 -23.18 3.49 0.66
CA GLU A 60 -22.74 4.29 -0.49
C GLU A 60 -21.27 4.03 -0.83
N LEU A 61 -20.37 4.10 0.16
CA LEU A 61 -18.95 3.80 -0.04
C LEU A 61 -18.70 2.34 -0.43
N SER A 62 -19.51 1.40 0.07
CA SER A 62 -19.38 -0.01 -0.31
C SER A 62 -19.69 -0.25 -1.80
N GLN A 63 -20.44 0.63 -2.46
CA GLN A 63 -20.72 0.52 -3.90
C GLN A 63 -19.52 0.93 -4.77
N SER A 64 -18.56 1.69 -4.23
CA SER A 64 -17.32 2.03 -4.94
C SER A 64 -16.22 0.98 -4.81
N PHE A 65 -16.50 -0.16 -4.16
CA PHE A 65 -15.55 -1.25 -3.97
C PHE A 65 -16.01 -2.51 -4.71
N GLY A 66 -15.04 -3.29 -5.16
CA GLY A 66 -15.26 -4.48 -5.97
C GLY A 66 -14.32 -4.52 -7.18
N LEU A 67 -14.71 -5.31 -8.18
CA LEU A 67 -13.98 -5.41 -9.44
C LEU A 67 -14.64 -4.55 -10.54
N PHE A 68 -13.86 -3.62 -11.10
CA PHE A 68 -14.30 -2.70 -12.15
C PHE A 68 -13.53 -2.93 -13.44
N LEU A 69 -14.21 -2.92 -14.58
CA LEU A 69 -13.52 -3.05 -15.87
C LEU A 69 -12.80 -1.73 -16.20
N PHE A 70 -11.49 -1.78 -16.49
CA PHE A 70 -10.67 -0.58 -16.71
C PHE A 70 -11.22 0.38 -17.80
N ASN A 71 -11.89 -0.16 -18.81
CA ASN A 71 -12.47 0.63 -19.89
C ASN A 71 -13.91 0.20 -20.12
N GLU A 72 -14.80 0.64 -19.22
CA GLU A 72 -16.24 0.31 -19.21
C GLU A 72 -16.98 0.72 -20.49
N HIS A 73 -16.38 1.60 -21.31
CA HIS A 73 -16.93 2.04 -22.60
C HIS A 73 -16.62 1.09 -23.76
N LEU A 74 -15.79 0.06 -23.55
CA LEU A 74 -15.67 -1.05 -24.49
C LEU A 74 -16.97 -1.85 -24.44
N GLU A 75 -17.82 -1.69 -25.46
CA GLU A 75 -19.02 -2.50 -25.66
C GLU A 75 -18.63 -3.92 -26.12
N LEU A 76 -18.12 -4.74 -25.19
CA LEU A 76 -17.87 -6.16 -25.43
C LEU A 76 -19.12 -6.96 -25.05
N SER A 77 -19.52 -7.87 -25.93
CA SER A 77 -20.50 -8.90 -25.59
C SER A 77 -19.98 -9.82 -24.50
N ARG A 78 -20.89 -10.50 -23.80
CA ARG A 78 -20.53 -11.48 -22.78
C ARG A 78 -19.62 -12.57 -23.37
N GLU A 79 -19.92 -13.01 -24.58
CA GLU A 79 -19.15 -14.02 -25.30
C GLU A 79 -17.71 -13.56 -25.57
N GLU A 80 -17.50 -12.29 -25.93
CA GLU A 80 -16.17 -11.71 -26.13
C GLU A 80 -15.39 -11.60 -24.83
N ILE A 81 -16.03 -11.22 -23.72
CA ILE A 81 -15.38 -11.19 -22.39
C ILE A 81 -14.92 -12.60 -22.01
N LEU A 82 -15.79 -13.60 -22.16
CA LEU A 82 -15.47 -14.99 -21.81
C LEU A 82 -14.39 -15.62 -22.71
N ALA A 83 -14.20 -15.11 -23.93
CA ALA A 83 -13.19 -15.59 -24.86
C ALA A 83 -11.78 -15.00 -24.60
N ARG A 84 -11.69 -13.90 -23.84
CA ARG A 84 -10.43 -13.20 -23.54
C ARG A 84 -9.83 -13.67 -22.21
N ASN A 85 -8.51 -13.56 -22.09
CA ASN A 85 -7.83 -13.76 -20.82
C ASN A 85 -8.16 -12.60 -19.86
N THR A 86 -8.34 -12.89 -18.58
CA THR A 86 -8.67 -11.89 -17.56
C THR A 86 -7.48 -11.64 -16.63
N VAL A 87 -7.13 -10.37 -16.43
CA VAL A 87 -6.10 -9.93 -15.48
C VAL A 87 -6.74 -9.03 -14.45
N ILE A 88 -6.52 -9.32 -13.17
CA ILE A 88 -6.94 -8.47 -12.06
C ILE A 88 -5.74 -7.67 -11.56
N LEU A 89 -5.90 -6.35 -11.48
CA LEU A 89 -4.93 -5.41 -10.97
C LEU A 89 -5.30 -4.98 -9.54
N ILE A 90 -4.41 -5.22 -8.57
CA ILE A 90 -4.69 -4.99 -7.15
C ILE A 90 -3.70 -3.96 -6.60
N HIS A 91 -4.19 -2.74 -6.37
CA HIS A 91 -3.36 -1.61 -5.94
C HIS A 91 -2.87 -1.76 -4.49
N GLY A 92 -1.98 -0.86 -4.06
CA GLY A 92 -1.48 -0.79 -2.69
C GLY A 92 -2.24 0.20 -1.81
N LEU A 93 -1.68 0.47 -0.63
CA LEU A 93 -2.14 1.45 0.35
C LEU A 93 -2.16 2.88 -0.23
N ASP A 94 -3.23 3.63 0.04
CA ASP A 94 -3.43 5.04 -0.37
C ASP A 94 -3.30 5.31 -1.89
N ASP A 95 -3.54 4.31 -2.76
CA ASP A 95 -3.53 4.47 -4.22
C ASP A 95 -4.91 4.07 -4.80
N PRO A 96 -5.76 5.03 -5.23
CA PRO A 96 -7.08 4.74 -5.79
C PRO A 96 -6.98 4.34 -7.29
N GLY A 97 -6.08 3.40 -7.62
CA GLY A 97 -5.92 2.86 -8.97
C GLY A 97 -5.07 3.68 -9.95
N LYS A 98 -4.51 4.84 -9.55
CA LYS A 98 -3.61 5.64 -10.41
C LYS A 98 -2.33 4.89 -10.76
N VAL A 99 -1.94 3.92 -9.94
CA VAL A 99 -0.83 3.01 -10.22
C VAL A 99 -0.95 2.28 -11.56
N TRP A 100 -2.17 2.09 -12.06
CA TRP A 100 -2.44 1.32 -13.27
C TRP A 100 -2.44 2.14 -14.57
N MET A 101 -2.11 3.43 -14.52
CA MET A 101 -2.17 4.32 -15.69
C MET A 101 -1.33 3.89 -16.89
N ASN A 102 -0.29 3.07 -16.69
CA ASN A 102 0.54 2.55 -17.77
C ASN A 102 0.22 1.07 -18.07
N LEU A 103 0.08 0.24 -17.03
CA LEU A 103 -0.11 -1.20 -17.21
C LEU A 103 -1.50 -1.55 -17.75
N ALA A 104 -2.57 -0.94 -17.24
CA ALA A 104 -3.93 -1.28 -17.67
C ALA A 104 -4.18 -0.99 -19.16
N PRO A 105 -3.80 0.19 -19.71
CA PRO A 105 -3.86 0.41 -21.15
C PRO A 105 -2.98 -0.53 -21.96
N ALA A 106 -1.81 -0.93 -21.43
CA ALA A 106 -0.91 -1.83 -22.13
C ALA A 106 -1.50 -3.24 -22.23
N LEU A 107 -2.07 -3.78 -21.15
CA LEU A 107 -2.76 -5.07 -21.15
C LEU A 107 -4.02 -5.05 -22.03
N ALA A 108 -4.80 -3.97 -22.01
CA ALA A 108 -5.98 -3.84 -22.86
C ALA A 108 -5.64 -3.85 -24.37
N LYS A 109 -4.46 -3.36 -24.76
CA LYS A 109 -3.96 -3.43 -26.15
C LYS A 109 -3.56 -4.85 -26.56
N GLU A 110 -3.23 -5.70 -25.61
CA GLU A 110 -2.96 -7.14 -25.79
C GLU A 110 -4.25 -7.98 -25.61
N ASP A 111 -5.44 -7.35 -25.76
CA ASP A 111 -6.76 -7.98 -25.71
C ASP A 111 -7.16 -8.66 -24.38
N TYR A 112 -6.48 -8.35 -23.27
CA TYR A 112 -6.91 -8.81 -21.94
C TYR A 112 -8.17 -8.07 -21.45
N ASN A 113 -9.04 -8.79 -20.72
CA ASN A 113 -10.00 -8.16 -19.82
C ASN A 113 -9.24 -7.66 -18.59
N VAL A 114 -9.14 -6.35 -18.43
CA VAL A 114 -8.42 -5.75 -17.29
C VAL A 114 -9.41 -5.32 -16.23
N LEU A 115 -9.42 -6.01 -15.09
CA LEU A 115 -10.23 -5.69 -13.93
C LEU A 115 -9.40 -4.97 -12.89
N LEU A 116 -9.88 -3.84 -12.39
CA LEU A 116 -9.28 -3.10 -11.27
C LEU A 116 -10.00 -3.50 -9.98
N MET A 117 -9.23 -3.97 -9.00
CA MET A 117 -9.75 -4.22 -7.66
C MET A 117 -9.68 -2.93 -6.85
N GLU A 118 -10.83 -2.33 -6.58
CA GLU A 118 -10.96 -1.20 -5.65
C GLU A 118 -11.44 -1.71 -4.30
N TYR A 119 -10.73 -1.37 -3.24
CA TYR A 119 -11.00 -1.88 -1.90
C TYR A 119 -10.59 -0.88 -0.82
N PRO A 120 -11.18 -0.97 0.40
CA PRO A 120 -10.73 -0.15 1.52
C PRO A 120 -9.29 -0.52 1.84
N ASN A 121 -8.35 0.40 1.59
CA ASN A 121 -6.93 0.06 1.59
C ASN A 121 -6.20 0.49 2.87
N ASP A 122 -6.87 1.18 3.78
CA ASP A 122 -6.32 1.55 5.09
C ASP A 122 -6.84 0.64 6.23
N GLN A 123 -7.75 -0.29 5.95
CA GLN A 123 -8.28 -1.30 6.89
C GLN A 123 -7.35 -2.53 7.03
N PRO A 124 -7.61 -3.47 7.97
CA PRO A 124 -6.80 -4.69 8.09
C PRO A 124 -6.70 -5.49 6.78
N VAL A 125 -5.51 -5.96 6.42
CA VAL A 125 -5.27 -6.65 5.13
C VAL A 125 -6.17 -7.88 4.94
N VAL A 126 -6.49 -8.57 6.03
CA VAL A 126 -7.40 -9.73 6.05
C VAL A 126 -8.82 -9.35 5.59
N GLU A 127 -9.33 -8.19 5.98
CA GLU A 127 -10.67 -7.75 5.57
C GLU A 127 -10.70 -7.39 4.08
N SER A 128 -9.62 -6.80 3.55
CA SER A 128 -9.49 -6.54 2.11
C SER A 128 -9.36 -7.83 1.31
N SER A 129 -8.71 -8.84 1.87
CA SER A 129 -8.60 -10.18 1.30
C SER A 129 -9.95 -10.90 1.27
N GLN A 130 -10.78 -10.69 2.29
CA GLN A 130 -12.14 -11.22 2.35
C GLN A 130 -13.04 -10.61 1.26
N LEU A 131 -12.95 -9.30 1.05
CA LEU A 131 -13.66 -8.65 -0.05
C LEU A 131 -13.16 -9.21 -1.40
N PHE A 132 -11.86 -9.28 -1.61
CA PHE A 132 -11.31 -9.82 -2.86
C PHE A 132 -11.79 -11.25 -3.13
N PHE A 133 -11.80 -12.12 -2.11
CA PHE A 133 -12.31 -13.48 -2.24
C PHE A 133 -13.80 -13.55 -2.60
N LYS A 134 -14.61 -12.61 -2.09
CA LYS A 134 -16.03 -12.48 -2.48
C LYS A 134 -16.15 -12.16 -3.96
N GLU A 135 -15.39 -11.18 -4.45
CA GLU A 135 -15.42 -10.77 -5.87
C GLU A 135 -14.97 -11.89 -6.80
N LEU A 136 -14.03 -12.75 -6.38
CA LEU A 136 -13.65 -13.95 -7.14
C LEU A 136 -14.82 -14.93 -7.34
N LYS A 137 -15.72 -15.05 -6.37
CA LYS A 137 -16.93 -15.88 -6.53
C LYS A 137 -17.87 -15.30 -7.58
N GLU A 138 -18.05 -13.98 -7.57
CA GLU A 138 -18.88 -13.28 -8.55
C GLU A 138 -18.31 -13.42 -9.97
N LEU A 139 -16.98 -13.34 -10.14
CA LEU A 139 -16.34 -13.64 -11.43
C LEU A 139 -16.58 -15.08 -11.90
N LYS A 140 -16.54 -16.04 -10.97
CA LYS A 140 -16.81 -17.44 -11.29
C LYS A 140 -18.26 -17.63 -11.74
N GLU A 141 -19.21 -17.01 -11.06
CA GLU A 141 -20.63 -17.00 -11.44
C GLU A 141 -20.87 -16.33 -12.80
N PHE A 142 -20.09 -15.30 -13.13
CA PHE A 142 -20.10 -14.69 -14.46
C PHE A 142 -19.59 -15.67 -15.55
N GLY A 143 -18.79 -16.66 -15.19
CA GLY A 143 -18.26 -17.69 -16.09
C GLY A 143 -16.77 -17.56 -16.38
N ILE A 144 -16.05 -16.68 -15.67
CA ILE A 144 -14.59 -16.59 -15.79
C ILE A 144 -13.99 -17.74 -14.97
N ASP A 145 -13.31 -18.65 -15.67
CA ASP A 145 -12.73 -19.85 -15.06
C ASP A 145 -11.27 -19.67 -14.63
N ARG A 146 -10.56 -18.75 -15.29
CA ARG A 146 -9.12 -18.54 -15.12
C ARG A 146 -8.78 -17.07 -15.14
N ILE A 147 -7.87 -16.67 -14.26
CA ILE A 147 -7.39 -15.29 -14.14
C ILE A 147 -5.88 -15.25 -13.93
N ALA A 148 -5.28 -14.12 -14.26
CA ALA A 148 -3.98 -13.72 -13.74
C ALA A 148 -4.13 -12.53 -12.79
N ILE A 149 -3.18 -12.37 -11.87
CA ILE A 149 -3.16 -11.27 -10.92
C ILE A 149 -1.85 -10.51 -11.06
N VAL A 150 -1.93 -9.18 -11.13
CA VAL A 150 -0.79 -8.29 -10.93
C VAL A 150 -1.11 -7.39 -9.75
N ALA A 151 -0.28 -7.48 -8.72
CA ALA A 151 -0.48 -6.76 -7.49
C ALA A 151 0.71 -5.85 -7.20
N HIS A 152 0.43 -4.61 -6.82
CA HIS A 152 1.45 -3.63 -6.44
C HIS A 152 1.46 -3.43 -4.93
N SER A 153 2.65 -3.38 -4.34
CA SER A 153 2.83 -3.06 -2.92
C SER A 153 1.97 -3.96 -2.02
N MET A 154 1.16 -3.37 -1.14
CA MET A 154 0.22 -4.07 -0.26
C MET A 154 -0.77 -5.00 -1.00
N GLY A 155 -1.12 -4.72 -2.25
CA GLY A 155 -2.02 -5.59 -3.02
C GLY A 155 -1.50 -7.02 -3.09
N GLY A 156 -0.18 -7.22 -3.12
CA GLY A 156 0.41 -8.56 -3.10
C GLY A 156 0.18 -9.29 -1.77
N LEU A 157 0.15 -8.56 -0.65
CA LEU A 157 -0.18 -9.13 0.66
C LEU A 157 -1.66 -9.50 0.75
N VAL A 158 -2.56 -8.68 0.18
CA VAL A 158 -3.99 -8.98 0.05
C VAL A 158 -4.19 -10.28 -0.73
N THR A 159 -3.50 -10.45 -1.85
CA THR A 159 -3.57 -11.69 -2.64
C THR A 159 -3.00 -12.88 -1.87
N ARG A 160 -1.83 -12.75 -1.24
CA ARG A 160 -1.21 -13.84 -0.47
C ARG A 160 -2.07 -14.28 0.70
N GLU A 161 -2.67 -13.35 1.43
CA GLU A 161 -3.60 -13.66 2.53
C GLU A 161 -4.83 -14.39 1.98
N MET A 162 -5.44 -13.91 0.90
CA MET A 162 -6.57 -14.58 0.24
C MET A 162 -6.23 -16.04 -0.15
N LEU A 163 -5.05 -16.26 -0.72
CA LEU A 163 -4.61 -17.57 -1.20
C LEU A 163 -4.30 -18.57 -0.09
N THR A 164 -3.73 -18.10 1.02
CA THR A 164 -3.14 -18.98 2.06
C THR A 164 -3.96 -19.06 3.33
N SER A 165 -4.88 -18.13 3.57
CA SER A 165 -5.64 -18.10 4.81
C SER A 165 -6.56 -19.32 4.93
N PRO A 166 -6.52 -20.04 6.06
CA PRO A 166 -7.47 -21.11 6.35
C PRO A 166 -8.93 -20.64 6.36
N GLN A 167 -9.17 -19.33 6.54
CA GLN A 167 -10.51 -18.74 6.51
C GLN A 167 -11.15 -18.81 5.12
N PHE A 168 -10.38 -18.59 4.05
CA PHE A 168 -10.91 -18.54 2.69
C PHE A 168 -10.93 -19.90 2.01
N GLN A 169 -10.01 -20.80 2.40
CA GLN A 169 -9.90 -22.15 1.82
C GLN A 169 -9.86 -22.12 0.28
N TYR A 170 -9.00 -21.25 -0.30
CA TYR A 170 -8.96 -20.99 -1.74
C TYR A 170 -8.80 -22.27 -2.57
N ILE A 171 -7.86 -23.15 -2.21
CA ILE A 171 -7.63 -24.42 -2.92
C ILE A 171 -8.89 -25.30 -2.94
N LYS A 172 -9.57 -25.45 -1.81
CA LYS A 172 -10.84 -26.19 -1.74
C LYS A 172 -11.92 -25.53 -2.60
N SER A 173 -11.95 -24.20 -2.64
CA SER A 173 -12.91 -23.44 -3.45
C SER A 173 -12.66 -23.60 -4.95
N ILE A 174 -11.42 -23.87 -5.37
CA ILE A 174 -11.10 -24.28 -6.74
C ILE A 174 -11.65 -25.66 -7.05
N ASP A 175 -11.42 -26.64 -6.16
CA ASP A 175 -11.94 -28.01 -6.33
C ASP A 175 -13.47 -28.03 -6.44
N GLU A 176 -14.14 -27.19 -5.65
CA GLU A 176 -15.60 -27.00 -5.65
C GLU A 176 -16.09 -26.08 -6.78
N LYS A 177 -15.19 -25.54 -7.61
CA LYS A 177 -15.47 -24.61 -8.73
C LYS A 177 -16.24 -23.36 -8.30
N LEU A 178 -15.97 -22.85 -7.10
CA LEU A 178 -16.60 -21.65 -6.53
C LEU A 178 -15.85 -20.36 -6.86
N VAL A 179 -14.59 -20.45 -7.28
CA VAL A 179 -13.73 -19.31 -7.65
C VAL A 179 -12.92 -19.67 -8.92
N PRO A 180 -12.41 -18.68 -9.69
CA PRO A 180 -11.50 -18.93 -10.80
C PRO A 180 -10.11 -19.39 -10.35
N GLU A 181 -9.49 -20.23 -11.18
CA GLU A 181 -8.09 -20.64 -11.04
C GLU A 181 -7.16 -19.45 -11.33
N ILE A 182 -6.26 -19.14 -10.40
CA ILE A 182 -5.21 -18.14 -10.60
C ILE A 182 -4.03 -18.83 -11.29
N LYS A 183 -3.79 -18.47 -12.55
CA LYS A 183 -2.71 -19.05 -13.37
C LYS A 183 -1.37 -18.41 -13.04
N ASN A 184 -1.34 -17.08 -13.00
CA ASN A 184 -0.13 -16.30 -12.78
C ASN A 184 -0.37 -15.27 -11.68
N PHE A 185 0.66 -15.06 -10.86
CA PHE A 185 0.64 -14.02 -9.83
C PHE A 185 1.93 -13.19 -9.89
N VAL A 186 1.82 -11.92 -10.23
CA VAL A 186 2.95 -11.00 -10.26
C VAL A 186 2.86 -10.02 -9.08
N MET A 187 3.91 -10.01 -8.26
CA MET A 187 4.08 -9.06 -7.16
C MET A 187 5.08 -7.99 -7.55
N VAL A 188 4.68 -6.72 -7.47
CA VAL A 188 5.53 -5.58 -7.82
C VAL A 188 5.75 -4.72 -6.59
N GLY A 189 6.98 -4.73 -6.05
CA GLY A 189 7.34 -3.98 -4.84
C GLY A 189 6.58 -4.42 -3.58
N THR A 190 6.05 -5.65 -3.52
CA THR A 190 5.30 -6.12 -2.36
C THR A 190 6.20 -6.28 -1.13
N PRO A 191 5.86 -5.67 0.03
CA PRO A 191 6.64 -5.80 1.25
C PRO A 191 6.35 -7.13 1.96
N ASN A 192 6.80 -8.25 1.40
CA ASN A 192 6.56 -9.59 1.93
C ASN A 192 7.09 -9.80 3.36
N HIS A 193 8.11 -9.06 3.76
CA HIS A 193 8.65 -9.02 5.13
C HIS A 193 8.47 -7.66 5.82
N GLY A 194 7.61 -6.80 5.26
CA GLY A 194 7.25 -5.50 5.81
C GLY A 194 8.06 -4.32 5.26
N SER A 195 7.63 -3.11 5.57
CA SER A 195 8.31 -1.88 5.16
C SER A 195 8.70 -1.07 6.39
N GLU A 196 10.00 -0.77 6.52
CA GLU A 196 10.51 0.11 7.59
C GLU A 196 9.89 1.51 7.49
N MET A 197 9.51 1.97 6.29
CA MET A 197 8.87 3.27 6.10
C MET A 197 7.42 3.31 6.63
N ALA A 198 6.75 2.16 6.80
CA ALA A 198 5.48 2.10 7.53
C ALA A 198 5.61 2.49 9.02
N ARG A 199 6.83 2.45 9.60
CA ARG A 199 7.09 2.95 10.96
C ARG A 199 6.94 4.46 11.06
N PHE A 200 7.22 5.21 9.98
CA PHE A 200 7.11 6.67 9.95
C PHE A 200 5.69 7.10 9.60
N ARG A 201 4.75 6.78 10.50
CA ARG A 201 3.30 7.12 10.40
C ARG A 201 3.03 8.58 10.07
N TRP A 202 3.92 9.48 10.48
CA TRP A 202 3.74 10.92 10.36
C TRP A 202 3.69 11.42 8.89
N PHE A 203 4.45 10.82 7.96
CA PHE A 203 4.45 11.26 6.55
C PHE A 203 3.15 10.88 5.83
N GLY A 204 2.64 9.67 6.10
CA GLY A 204 1.34 9.22 5.59
C GLY A 204 0.20 10.03 6.20
N GLU A 205 0.15 10.14 7.53
CA GLU A 205 -0.92 10.87 8.23
C GLU A 205 -0.94 12.37 7.89
N ILE A 206 0.20 13.01 7.65
CA ILE A 206 0.27 14.40 7.19
C ILE A 206 -0.09 14.52 5.72
N ARG A 207 0.36 13.62 4.84
CA ARG A 207 -0.09 13.62 3.44
C ARG A 207 -1.60 13.42 3.37
N ASP A 208 -2.16 12.52 4.17
CA ASP A 208 -3.60 12.26 4.24
C ASP A 208 -4.32 13.49 4.79
N GLN A 209 -3.79 14.16 5.82
CA GLN A 209 -4.33 15.45 6.30
C GLN A 209 -4.22 16.59 5.28
N LEU A 210 -3.17 16.63 4.46
CA LEU A 210 -2.98 17.63 3.41
C LEU A 210 -3.86 17.35 2.18
N ALA A 211 -4.02 16.08 1.79
CA ALA A 211 -4.95 15.66 0.75
C ALA A 211 -6.41 15.92 1.15
N ARG A 212 -6.74 15.75 2.45
CA ARG A 212 -8.02 16.13 3.07
C ARG A 212 -8.29 17.64 3.01
N LEU A 213 -7.24 18.47 3.02
CA LEU A 213 -7.35 19.93 2.89
C LEU A 213 -7.45 20.37 1.41
N SER A 214 -6.85 19.65 0.47
CA SER A 214 -6.89 19.99 -0.96
C SER A 214 -8.16 19.49 -1.67
N ASN A 215 -8.72 18.36 -1.23
CA ASN A 215 -9.99 17.82 -1.73
C ASN A 215 -11.11 18.27 -0.80
N GLY A 216 -11.63 19.48 -1.02
CA GLY A 216 -12.62 20.14 -0.16
C GLY A 216 -14.01 19.49 -0.04
N ASN A 217 -14.12 18.15 -0.13
CA ASN A 217 -15.38 17.45 0.05
C ASN A 217 -15.28 15.99 0.57
N THR A 218 -14.11 15.48 0.95
CA THR A 218 -14.04 14.14 1.56
C THR A 218 -14.36 14.24 3.06
N SER A 219 -15.60 13.90 3.44
CA SER A 219 -16.02 13.93 4.83
C SER A 219 -15.17 12.98 5.67
N TRP A 220 -14.72 13.40 6.85
CA TRP A 220 -13.86 12.61 7.75
C TRP A 220 -14.41 11.20 8.02
N GLN A 221 -15.73 10.97 7.90
CA GLN A 221 -16.30 9.63 8.04
C GLN A 221 -15.86 8.67 6.93
N ALA A 222 -15.78 9.14 5.68
CA ALA A 222 -15.35 8.32 4.54
C ALA A 222 -13.90 7.82 4.72
N ALA A 223 -13.03 8.66 5.29
CA ALA A 223 -11.67 8.26 5.62
C ALA A 223 -11.66 7.11 6.65
N PHE A 224 -12.40 7.23 7.75
CA PHE A 224 -12.47 6.15 8.75
C PHE A 224 -13.12 4.86 8.23
N LEU A 225 -14.04 4.97 7.27
CA LEU A 225 -14.69 3.83 6.65
C LEU A 225 -13.76 3.09 5.68
N ASP A 226 -12.88 3.80 4.98
CA ASP A 226 -11.79 3.24 4.16
C ASP A 226 -10.74 2.52 5.02
N GLY A 227 -10.51 3.06 6.21
CA GLY A 227 -9.66 2.50 7.24
C GLY A 227 -9.20 3.57 8.21
N ALA A 228 -8.80 3.15 9.40
CA ALA A 228 -8.27 4.02 10.43
C ALA A 228 -6.77 3.81 10.61
N GLY A 229 -6.03 3.43 9.57
CA GLY A 229 -4.58 3.18 9.61
C GLY A 229 -4.18 1.77 10.04
N GLU A 230 -5.10 0.81 10.11
CA GLU A 230 -4.81 -0.55 10.55
C GLU A 230 -3.86 -1.29 9.60
N ALA A 231 -3.98 -1.05 8.28
CA ALA A 231 -3.12 -1.65 7.27
C ALA A 231 -1.64 -1.32 7.52
N LYS A 232 -1.35 -0.07 7.92
CA LYS A 232 0.00 0.39 8.22
C LYS A 232 0.64 -0.41 9.36
N ILE A 233 -0.15 -0.90 10.32
CA ILE A 233 0.30 -1.78 11.40
C ILE A 233 0.63 -3.19 10.86
N ASP A 234 -0.20 -3.71 9.96
CA ASP A 234 0.04 -5.00 9.30
C ASP A 234 1.32 -5.00 8.47
N LEU A 235 1.67 -3.87 7.85
CA LEU A 235 2.85 -3.73 7.00
C LEU A 235 4.16 -3.55 7.78
N LEU A 236 4.11 -3.41 9.12
CA LEU A 236 5.32 -3.27 9.93
C LEU A 236 6.13 -4.58 9.93
N PRO A 237 7.46 -4.52 9.76
CA PRO A 237 8.30 -5.71 9.88
C PRO A 237 8.13 -6.35 11.27
N GLY A 238 7.87 -7.66 11.27
CA GLY A 238 7.56 -8.43 12.47
C GLY A 238 6.14 -8.25 13.03
N SER A 239 5.22 -7.63 12.28
CA SER A 239 3.79 -7.61 12.64
C SER A 239 3.25 -9.03 12.80
N ARG A 240 2.20 -9.18 13.62
CA ARG A 240 1.53 -10.48 13.76
C ARG A 240 1.03 -10.99 12.41
N PHE A 241 0.42 -10.10 11.62
CA PHE A 241 -0.06 -10.43 10.28
C PHE A 241 1.04 -11.01 9.38
N LEU A 242 2.18 -10.33 9.21
CA LEU A 242 3.26 -10.82 8.35
C LEU A 242 3.91 -12.09 8.90
N THR A 243 4.02 -12.20 10.22
CA THR A 243 4.55 -13.40 10.89
C THR A 243 3.66 -14.61 10.60
N GLU A 244 2.35 -14.47 10.77
CA GLU A 244 1.38 -15.52 10.47
C GLU A 244 1.31 -15.84 8.97
N LEU A 245 1.33 -14.81 8.11
CA LEU A 245 1.29 -14.98 6.66
C LEU A 245 2.52 -15.73 6.13
N ASN A 246 3.71 -15.37 6.62
CA ASN A 246 4.98 -15.99 6.20
C ASN A 246 5.22 -17.37 6.83
N ALA A 247 4.51 -17.72 7.90
CA ALA A 247 4.56 -19.07 8.48
C ALA A 247 3.76 -20.10 7.66
N ARG A 248 2.91 -19.65 6.73
CA ARG A 248 2.10 -20.53 5.88
C ARG A 248 2.87 -20.91 4.61
N PRO A 249 2.68 -22.13 4.10
CA PRO A 249 3.29 -22.55 2.84
C PRO A 249 2.82 -21.67 1.68
N HIS A 250 3.71 -21.44 0.71
CA HIS A 250 3.35 -20.77 -0.53
C HIS A 250 2.43 -21.67 -1.38
N PRO A 251 1.37 -21.11 -1.98
CA PRO A 251 0.54 -21.88 -2.90
C PRO A 251 1.34 -22.20 -4.17
N GLU A 252 1.08 -23.37 -4.78
CA GLU A 252 1.68 -23.79 -6.05
C GLU A 252 1.08 -23.00 -7.23
N ILE A 253 1.37 -21.71 -7.30
CA ILE A 253 0.95 -20.79 -8.37
C ILE A 253 2.19 -20.23 -9.04
N ASP A 254 2.15 -20.12 -10.37
CA ASP A 254 3.25 -19.55 -11.14
C ASP A 254 3.43 -18.05 -10.80
N THR A 255 4.42 -17.77 -9.96
CA THR A 255 4.57 -16.48 -9.28
C THR A 255 5.88 -15.80 -9.67
N LEU A 256 5.82 -14.49 -9.92
CA LEU A 256 6.99 -13.64 -10.18
C LEU A 256 7.01 -12.45 -9.23
N ILE A 257 8.19 -12.15 -8.67
CA ILE A 257 8.43 -10.93 -7.90
C ILE A 257 9.29 -9.96 -8.71
N ILE A 258 8.85 -8.71 -8.81
CA ILE A 258 9.60 -7.59 -9.38
C ILE A 258 9.86 -6.57 -8.28
N ALA A 259 11.12 -6.33 -7.95
CA ALA A 259 11.55 -5.34 -6.96
C ALA A 259 12.18 -4.11 -7.63
N GLY A 260 11.90 -2.93 -7.09
CA GLY A 260 12.56 -1.70 -7.51
C GLY A 260 13.89 -1.47 -6.81
N ILE A 261 14.82 -0.86 -7.53
CA ILE A 261 16.05 -0.28 -7.01
C ILE A 261 16.08 1.17 -7.47
N SER A 262 15.78 2.09 -6.57
CA SER A 262 16.04 3.50 -6.81
C SER A 262 17.55 3.73 -6.69
N SER A 263 18.15 4.45 -7.64
CA SER A 263 19.56 4.85 -7.55
C SER A 263 19.86 5.40 -6.15
N PRO A 264 20.91 4.90 -5.46
CA PRO A 264 21.21 5.34 -4.12
C PRO A 264 21.52 6.83 -4.14
N TRP A 265 20.86 7.60 -3.27
CA TRP A 265 21.49 8.80 -2.73
C TRP A 265 22.82 8.35 -2.14
N GLN A 266 23.94 8.98 -2.48
CA GLN A 266 25.18 8.62 -1.81
C GLN A 266 25.06 9.06 -0.35
N GLU A 267 25.68 8.30 0.56
CA GLU A 267 25.72 8.65 1.98
C GLU A 267 26.23 10.09 2.18
N GLU A 268 27.11 10.54 1.29
CA GLU A 268 27.65 11.90 1.20
C GLU A 268 26.59 12.96 0.86
N ASP A 269 25.67 12.67 -0.05
CA ASP A 269 24.57 13.59 -0.42
C ASP A 269 23.59 13.79 0.75
N ILE A 270 23.30 12.70 1.47
CA ILE A 270 22.42 12.74 2.65
C ILE A 270 23.10 13.47 3.81
N LYS A 271 24.39 13.20 4.05
CA LYS A 271 25.16 13.93 5.07
C LYS A 271 25.19 15.42 4.76
N GLY A 272 25.41 15.82 3.50
CA GLY A 272 25.34 17.22 3.08
C GLY A 272 23.98 17.86 3.35
N LEU A 273 22.89 17.17 2.99
CA LEU A 273 21.53 17.65 3.25
C LEU A 273 21.23 17.79 4.76
N VAL A 274 21.63 16.79 5.56
CA VAL A 274 21.47 16.79 7.03
C VAL A 274 22.25 17.95 7.65
N ASP A 275 23.47 18.20 7.20
CA ASP A 275 24.29 19.30 7.67
C ASP A 275 23.69 20.66 7.33
N ASP A 276 23.13 20.82 6.13
CA ASP A 276 22.51 22.07 5.69
C ASP A 276 21.20 22.35 6.42
N VAL A 277 20.35 21.35 6.60
CA VAL A 277 19.09 21.49 7.36
C VAL A 277 19.38 21.71 8.85
N SER A 278 20.40 21.04 9.40
CA SER A 278 20.79 21.19 10.80
C SER A 278 21.21 22.62 11.15
N LYS A 279 21.74 23.41 10.18
CA LYS A 279 22.12 24.82 10.41
C LYS A 279 20.91 25.75 10.60
N GLU A 280 19.75 25.37 10.07
CA GLU A 280 18.54 26.21 10.03
C GLU A 280 17.51 25.85 11.13
N VAL A 281 17.76 24.78 11.90
CA VAL A 281 16.85 24.28 12.94
C VAL A 281 17.42 24.43 14.35
N SER A 282 16.56 24.42 15.38
CA SER A 282 16.99 24.50 16.78
C SER A 282 17.71 23.23 17.25
N GLU A 283 18.50 23.31 18.34
CA GLU A 283 19.22 22.14 18.90
C GLU A 283 18.32 20.92 19.18
N ASP A 284 17.09 21.16 19.63
CA ASP A 284 16.11 20.08 19.89
C ASP A 284 15.64 19.40 18.59
N GLN A 285 15.59 20.15 17.48
CA GLN A 285 15.21 19.65 16.16
C GLN A 285 16.39 18.99 15.43
N LYS A 286 17.64 19.36 15.73
CA LYS A 286 18.84 18.72 15.18
C LYS A 286 18.89 17.23 15.50
N LYS A 287 18.42 16.82 16.69
CA LYS A 287 18.35 15.41 17.05
C LYS A 287 17.43 14.63 16.10
N LEU A 288 16.25 15.17 15.78
CA LEU A 288 15.31 14.58 14.84
C LEU A 288 15.87 14.56 13.40
N VAL A 289 16.52 15.65 12.97
CA VAL A 289 17.17 15.72 11.65
C VAL A 289 18.30 14.70 11.53
N ASN A 290 19.08 14.49 12.59
CA ASN A 290 20.14 13.47 12.65
C ASN A 290 19.56 12.05 12.65
N GLU A 291 18.45 11.80 13.35
CA GLU A 291 17.77 10.50 13.32
C GLU A 291 17.19 10.19 11.92
N ILE A 292 16.59 11.17 11.24
CA ILE A 292 16.14 11.07 9.85
C ILE A 292 17.34 10.83 8.91
N GLY A 293 18.44 11.56 9.12
CA GLY A 293 19.68 11.40 8.36
C GLY A 293 20.30 10.02 8.49
N ALA A 294 20.48 9.53 9.72
CA ALA A 294 20.98 8.19 9.99
C ALA A 294 20.07 7.10 9.39
N TYR A 295 18.76 7.34 9.36
CA TYR A 295 17.81 6.43 8.71
C TYR A 295 17.92 6.46 7.18
N LEU A 296 17.98 7.64 6.55
CA LEU A 296 18.23 7.78 5.11
C LEU A 296 19.54 7.08 4.71
N ILE A 297 20.59 7.20 5.52
CA ILE A 297 21.86 6.47 5.35
C ILE A 297 21.67 4.96 5.58
N SER A 298 20.85 4.53 6.54
CA SER A 298 20.53 3.11 6.68
C SER A 298 19.79 2.56 5.44
N MET A 299 19.01 3.40 4.75
CA MET A 299 18.38 3.07 3.46
C MET A 299 19.36 3.09 2.29
N THR A 300 20.51 3.79 2.36
CA THR A 300 21.56 3.65 1.34
C THR A 300 22.28 2.31 1.42
N HIS A 301 22.24 1.66 2.58
CA HIS A 301 22.81 0.33 2.78
C HIS A 301 21.87 -0.81 2.35
N GLY A 302 20.59 -0.53 2.10
CA GLY A 302 19.60 -1.49 1.58
C GLY A 302 19.17 -1.14 0.17
N LEU A 303 19.59 -1.91 -0.82
CA LEU A 303 19.06 -1.81 -2.19
C LEU A 303 17.53 -1.97 -2.14
N GLY A 304 16.79 -1.00 -2.66
CA GLY A 304 15.33 -0.94 -2.56
C GLY A 304 14.74 0.22 -3.32
N ASP A 305 13.42 0.33 -3.28
CA ASP A 305 12.65 1.26 -4.10
C ASP A 305 12.28 2.57 -3.38
N GLY A 306 12.89 2.79 -2.20
CA GLY A 306 12.62 3.92 -1.31
C GLY A 306 11.52 3.68 -0.27
N LEU A 307 10.67 2.66 -0.44
CA LEU A 307 9.68 2.22 0.57
C LEU A 307 9.96 0.79 1.05
N VAL A 308 10.36 -0.08 0.14
CA VAL A 308 10.53 -1.51 0.37
C VAL A 308 11.94 -1.90 -0.08
N THR A 309 12.66 -2.62 0.79
CA THR A 309 13.97 -3.18 0.45
C THR A 309 13.80 -4.36 -0.48
N VAL A 310 14.78 -4.61 -1.36
CA VAL A 310 14.81 -5.79 -2.23
C VAL A 310 14.66 -7.07 -1.40
N GLU A 311 15.35 -7.16 -0.26
CA GLU A 311 15.25 -8.31 0.63
C GLU A 311 13.84 -8.50 1.19
N SER A 312 13.14 -7.42 1.56
CA SER A 312 11.75 -7.53 2.04
C SER A 312 10.78 -8.02 0.96
N THR A 313 11.10 -7.83 -0.33
CA THR A 313 10.26 -8.35 -1.41
C THR A 313 10.40 -9.86 -1.62
N ARG A 314 11.48 -10.49 -1.17
CA ARG A 314 11.77 -11.89 -1.50
C ARG A 314 10.78 -12.85 -0.84
N LEU A 315 10.59 -14.00 -1.49
CA LEU A 315 9.96 -15.19 -0.92
C LEU A 315 10.80 -16.40 -1.36
N GLU A 316 10.93 -17.39 -0.48
CA GLU A 316 11.74 -18.58 -0.78
C GLU A 316 11.13 -19.37 -1.94
N GLY A 317 11.98 -19.77 -2.90
CA GLY A 317 11.57 -20.55 -4.06
C GLY A 317 10.79 -19.78 -5.15
N VAL A 318 10.52 -18.50 -4.96
CA VAL A 318 9.79 -17.67 -5.94
C VAL A 318 10.78 -16.90 -6.83
N PRO A 319 10.67 -16.99 -8.17
CA PRO A 319 11.42 -16.16 -9.10
C PRO A 319 11.39 -14.67 -8.75
N HIS A 320 12.56 -14.04 -8.77
CA HIS A 320 12.75 -12.65 -8.32
C HIS A 320 13.61 -11.88 -9.32
N MET A 321 13.15 -10.69 -9.71
CA MET A 321 13.86 -9.78 -10.60
C MET A 321 13.90 -8.38 -10.03
N THR A 322 14.92 -7.63 -10.41
CA THR A 322 15.12 -6.24 -9.99
C THR A 322 15.06 -5.30 -11.19
N VAL A 323 14.42 -4.15 -11.03
CA VAL A 323 14.36 -3.09 -12.04
C VAL A 323 14.72 -1.74 -11.43
N GLU A 324 15.23 -0.82 -12.25
CA GLU A 324 15.57 0.52 -11.79
C GLU A 324 14.31 1.38 -11.57
N GLY A 325 14.18 1.99 -10.39
CA GLY A 325 13.10 2.91 -10.09
C GLY A 325 12.69 2.93 -8.62
N THR A 326 12.04 4.02 -8.22
CA THR A 326 11.31 4.13 -6.95
C THR A 326 10.05 3.28 -6.95
N HIS A 327 9.47 3.05 -5.78
CA HIS A 327 8.30 2.20 -5.53
C HIS A 327 7.12 2.46 -6.48
N LEU A 328 6.95 3.71 -6.90
CA LEU A 328 5.92 4.10 -7.87
C LEU A 328 6.45 4.04 -9.30
N SER A 329 7.65 4.60 -9.55
CA SER A 329 8.19 4.73 -10.91
C SER A 329 8.51 3.40 -11.60
N ILE A 330 8.63 2.30 -10.85
CA ILE A 330 8.82 0.96 -11.42
C ILE A 330 7.63 0.50 -12.27
N ILE A 331 6.41 0.97 -11.97
CA ILE A 331 5.17 0.50 -12.63
C ILE A 331 4.33 1.61 -13.26
N ARG A 332 4.57 2.87 -12.89
CA ARG A 332 3.85 4.01 -13.46
C ARG A 332 4.73 5.20 -13.78
N ASN A 333 4.20 6.10 -14.61
CA ASN A 333 4.72 7.44 -14.81
C ASN A 333 4.13 8.41 -13.79
N ILE A 334 4.74 9.60 -13.73
CA ILE A 334 4.22 10.71 -12.91
C ILE A 334 2.95 11.29 -13.55
N THR A 335 2.95 11.40 -14.88
CA THR A 335 1.86 11.97 -15.68
C THR A 335 1.45 11.03 -16.80
N THR A 336 0.17 11.01 -17.15
CA THR A 336 -0.41 10.18 -18.22
C THR A 336 0.14 10.52 -19.61
N GLY A 337 0.57 11.77 -19.84
CA GLY A 337 1.17 12.21 -21.11
C GLY A 337 2.65 11.84 -21.29
N SER A 338 3.28 11.13 -20.34
CA SER A 338 4.68 10.72 -20.47
C SER A 338 4.80 9.45 -21.32
N GLU A 339 5.72 9.47 -22.29
CA GLU A 339 6.05 8.32 -23.15
C GLU A 339 7.02 7.32 -22.50
N ARG A 340 7.51 7.60 -21.28
CA ARG A 340 8.37 6.65 -20.55
C ARG A 340 7.62 5.34 -20.36
N ILE A 341 8.28 4.21 -20.65
CA ILE A 341 7.75 2.89 -20.31
C ILE A 341 8.28 2.52 -18.92
N PRO A 342 7.42 2.37 -17.90
CA PRO A 342 7.86 1.90 -16.59
C PRO A 342 8.45 0.48 -16.71
N PRO A 343 9.58 0.19 -16.05
CA PRO A 343 10.37 -0.99 -16.37
C PRO A 343 9.72 -2.32 -15.97
N ALA A 344 8.77 -2.32 -15.02
CA ALA A 344 8.01 -3.52 -14.70
C ALA A 344 6.99 -3.89 -15.78
N VAL A 345 6.46 -2.91 -16.54
CA VAL A 345 5.39 -3.12 -17.53
C VAL A 345 5.74 -4.15 -18.62
N PRO A 346 6.86 -4.02 -19.37
CA PRO A 346 7.17 -4.99 -20.42
C PRO A 346 7.43 -6.40 -19.86
N ILE A 347 8.03 -6.49 -18.66
CA ILE A 347 8.27 -7.75 -17.96
C ILE A 347 6.94 -8.45 -17.63
N ILE A 348 5.96 -7.69 -17.10
CA ILE A 348 4.65 -8.23 -16.73
C ILE A 348 3.94 -8.76 -17.97
N ILE A 349 3.92 -7.99 -19.06
CA ILE A 349 3.25 -8.40 -20.32
C ILE A 349 3.89 -9.67 -20.86
N GLU A 350 5.23 -9.73 -20.91
CA GLU A 350 5.94 -10.92 -21.37
C GLU A 350 5.62 -12.13 -20.48
N TYR A 351 5.60 -11.94 -19.15
CA TYR A 351 5.34 -13.01 -18.20
C TYR A 351 3.91 -13.56 -18.31
N LEU A 352 2.91 -12.69 -18.50
CA LEU A 352 1.50 -13.07 -18.65
C LEU A 352 1.17 -13.67 -20.03
N GLY A 353 2.02 -13.46 -21.03
CA GLY A 353 1.85 -14.01 -22.38
C GLY A 353 2.45 -15.41 -22.58
N ARG A 354 3.14 -15.96 -21.57
CA ARG A 354 3.68 -17.33 -21.56
C ARG A 354 2.58 -18.35 -21.23
#